data_AF-A0A3R9YKV9-F1
#
_entry.id   AF-A0A3R9YKV9-F1
#
_cell.length_a   1.000
_cell.length_b   1.000
_cell.length_c   1.000
_cell.angle_alpha   90.00
_cell.angle_beta   90.00
_cell.angle_gamma   90.00
#
_symmetry.space_group_name_H-M   'P 1'
#
loop_
_entity.id
_entity.type
_entity.pdbx_description
1 polymer ?
#
loop_
_entity_poly.entity_id
_entity_poly.type
_entity_poly.pdbx_seq_one_letter_code
_entity_poly.pdbx_strand_id
1 'polypeptide(L)'
;MTYNSKPRSLAVDTAGLARAETLLLAYPDVSDGERDEIAQFLRTGHPMDVGLLSSNSQAWAKAEAFRHVERHYFAHGPRFYLAWLAALVALVAGLVLIKDLGIE
;
A
#
# COMPACT_ATOMS: atom_id res chain seq x y z
N MET A 1 5.29 31.82 -15.19
CA MET A 1 4.72 30.63 -14.53
C MET A 1 5.88 29.81 -13.99
N THR A 2 6.27 30.08 -12.75
CA THR A 2 7.50 29.56 -12.14
C THR A 2 7.18 28.21 -11.50
N TYR A 3 7.75 27.14 -12.03
CA TYR A 3 7.61 25.80 -11.49
C TYR A 3 8.41 25.73 -10.18
N ASN A 4 7.72 25.99 -9.05
CA ASN A 4 8.31 25.90 -7.72
C ASN A 4 8.41 24.42 -7.32
N SER A 5 9.44 23.75 -7.82
CA SER A 5 9.88 22.46 -7.29
C SER A 5 10.50 22.68 -5.92
N LYS A 6 9.66 22.87 -4.90
CA LYS A 6 10.08 22.74 -3.50
C LYS A 6 10.81 21.41 -3.38
N PRO A 7 12.07 21.38 -2.88
CA PRO A 7 12.69 20.13 -2.54
C PRO A 7 11.78 19.47 -1.50
N ARG A 8 11.18 18.34 -1.88
CA ARG A 8 10.43 17.48 -0.97
C ARG A 8 11.45 17.05 0.08
N SER A 9 11.39 17.68 1.23
CA SER A 9 12.27 17.40 2.36
C SER A 9 12.32 15.90 2.58
N LEU A 10 13.52 15.33 2.59
CA LEU A 10 13.80 13.95 3.04
C LEU A 10 13.60 13.80 4.56
N ALA A 11 12.86 14.72 5.19
CA ALA A 11 12.32 14.49 6.51
C ALA A 11 11.34 13.32 6.38
N VAL A 12 11.75 12.17 6.91
CA VAL A 12 10.86 11.15 7.49
C VAL A 12 9.58 11.85 7.95
N ASP A 13 8.43 11.43 7.46
CA ASP A 13 7.15 12.03 7.83
C ASP A 13 6.80 11.54 9.25
N THR A 14 7.59 12.02 10.22
CA THR A 14 7.53 11.62 11.63
C THR A 14 6.19 11.97 12.25
N ALA A 15 5.54 13.02 11.73
CA ALA A 15 4.18 13.39 12.12
C ALA A 15 3.16 12.34 11.67
N GLY A 16 3.26 11.86 10.42
CA GLY A 16 2.43 10.76 9.92
C GLY A 16 2.62 9.46 10.70
N LEU A 17 3.87 9.11 11.00
CA LEU A 17 4.20 7.93 11.82
C LEU A 17 3.62 8.04 13.23
N ALA A 18 3.86 9.15 13.94
CA ALA A 18 3.36 9.35 15.30
C ALA A 18 1.83 9.36 15.36
N ARG A 19 1.17 9.91 14.33
CA ARG A 19 -0.29 9.90 14.21
C ARG A 19 -0.81 8.48 14.01
N ALA A 20 -0.21 7.72 13.09
CA ALA A 20 -0.57 6.33 12.85
C ALA A 20 -0.37 5.45 14.10
N GLU A 21 0.72 5.64 14.84
CA GLU A 21 0.96 4.95 16.11
C GLU A 21 -0.13 5.25 17.15
N THR A 22 -0.50 6.53 17.29
CA THR A 22 -1.55 6.94 18.23
C THR A 22 -2.88 6.27 17.89
N LEU A 23 -3.25 6.25 16.62
CA LEU A 23 -4.49 5.62 16.16
C LEU A 23 -4.45 4.09 16.32
N LEU A 24 -3.32 3.46 16.04
CA LEU A 24 -3.13 2.02 16.23
C LEU A 24 -3.18 1.59 17.69
N LEU A 25 -2.67 2.42 18.61
CA LEU A 25 -2.76 2.16 20.05
C LEU A 25 -4.20 2.31 20.58
N ALA A 26 -4.97 3.24 20.02
CA ALA A 26 -6.39 3.42 20.34
C ALA A 26 -7.29 2.30 19.75
N TYR A 27 -6.83 1.61 18.71
CA TYR A 27 -7.59 0.53 18.07
C TYR A 27 -7.94 -0.61 19.08
N PRO A 28 -9.21 -1.08 19.13
CA PRO A 28 -10.29 -0.88 18.15
C PRO A 28 -11.21 0.33 18.38
N ASP A 29 -10.96 1.14 19.40
CA ASP A 29 -11.80 2.29 19.78
C ASP A 29 -11.46 3.53 18.95
N VAL A 30 -11.60 3.40 17.63
CA VAL A 30 -11.35 4.45 16.64
C VAL A 30 -12.51 4.54 15.65
N SER A 31 -12.81 5.75 15.22
CA SER A 31 -13.87 6.04 14.24
C SER A 31 -13.53 5.49 12.85
N ASP A 32 -14.54 5.33 11.99
CA ASP A 32 -14.34 4.80 10.64
C ASP A 32 -13.36 5.66 9.81
N GLY A 33 -13.40 6.99 9.97
CA GLY A 33 -12.44 7.88 9.29
C GLY A 33 -10.99 7.71 9.78
N GLU A 34 -10.80 7.36 11.05
CA GLU A 34 -9.47 7.05 11.60
C GLU A 34 -8.99 5.67 11.15
N ARG A 35 -9.90 4.71 10.95
CA ARG A 35 -9.57 3.42 10.34
C ARG A 35 -9.09 3.59 8.90
N ASP A 36 -9.76 4.46 8.13
CA ASP A 36 -9.33 4.81 6.78
C ASP A 36 -7.92 5.42 6.79
N GLU A 37 -7.62 6.28 7.78
CA GLU A 37 -6.29 6.89 7.95
C GLU A 37 -5.21 5.83 8.26
N ILE A 38 -5.49 4.90 9.17
CA ILE A 38 -4.60 3.75 9.47
C ILE A 38 -4.37 2.92 8.20
N ALA A 39 -5.46 2.59 7.49
CA ALA A 39 -5.38 1.80 6.27
C ALA A 39 -4.57 2.49 5.18
N GLN A 40 -4.77 3.80 5.00
CA GLN A 40 -4.02 4.61 4.03
C GLN A 40 -2.53 4.65 4.38
N PHE A 41 -2.18 4.84 5.66
CA PHE A 41 -0.80 4.83 6.13
C PHE A 41 -0.15 3.46 5.89
N LEU A 42 -0.80 2.36 6.24
CA LEU A 42 -0.24 1.01 6.06
C LEU A 42 -0.12 0.60 4.59
N ARG A 43 -0.99 1.12 3.71
CA ARG A 43 -1.01 0.75 2.29
C ARG A 43 -0.13 1.63 1.41
N THR A 44 -0.08 2.92 1.71
CA THR A 44 0.57 3.95 0.85
C THR A 44 1.64 4.75 1.57
N GLY A 45 1.82 4.53 2.87
CA GLY A 45 2.88 5.16 3.66
C GLY A 45 4.26 4.79 3.14
N HIS A 46 5.23 5.63 3.47
CA HIS A 46 6.60 5.42 3.03
C HIS A 46 7.14 4.11 3.64
N PRO A 47 7.83 3.25 2.86
CA PRO A 47 8.31 1.95 3.36
C PRO A 47 9.16 2.07 4.62
N MET A 48 9.93 3.17 4.72
CA MET A 48 10.76 3.46 5.89
C MET A 48 9.92 3.78 7.13
N ASP A 49 8.82 4.51 7.00
CA ASP A 49 7.95 4.85 8.13
C ASP A 49 7.19 3.61 8.62
N VAL A 50 6.72 2.77 7.69
CA VAL A 50 6.13 1.47 8.03
C VAL A 50 7.16 0.55 8.69
N GLY A 51 8.42 0.59 8.23
CA GLY A 51 9.53 -0.11 8.87
C GLY A 51 9.78 0.40 10.29
N LEU A 52 9.75 1.71 10.52
CA LEU A 52 9.91 2.31 11.84
C LEU A 52 8.73 1.95 12.77
N LEU A 53 7.50 1.90 12.26
CA LEU A 53 6.33 1.43 13.02
C LEU A 53 6.55 0.03 13.60
N SER A 54 7.25 -0.86 12.87
CA SER A 54 7.56 -2.21 13.37
C SER A 54 8.54 -2.22 14.56
N SER A 55 9.24 -1.11 14.82
CA SER A 55 10.08 -0.94 16.00
C SER A 55 9.25 -0.74 17.28
N ASN A 56 8.01 -0.28 17.15
CA ASN A 56 7.03 -0.21 18.24
C ASN A 56 6.17 -1.48 18.25
N SER A 57 6.58 -2.48 19.03
CA SER A 57 5.95 -3.81 19.04
C SER A 57 4.46 -3.80 19.39
N GLN A 58 4.00 -2.87 20.23
CA GLN A 58 2.59 -2.75 20.61
C GLN A 58 1.74 -2.22 19.45
N ALA A 59 2.19 -1.13 18.83
CA ALA A 59 1.52 -0.55 17.66
C ALA A 59 1.56 -1.53 16.48
N TRP A 60 2.67 -2.24 16.29
CA TRP A 60 2.81 -3.26 15.24
C TRP A 60 1.84 -4.44 15.42
N ALA A 61 1.70 -4.96 16.65
CA ALA A 61 0.73 -6.03 16.92
C ALA A 61 -0.71 -5.60 16.60
N LYS A 62 -1.05 -4.34 16.88
CA LYS A 62 -2.35 -3.74 16.52
C LYS A 62 -2.49 -3.56 15.01
N ALA A 63 -1.43 -3.16 14.32
CA ALA A 63 -1.43 -3.03 12.86
C ALA A 63 -1.64 -4.38 12.16
N GLU A 64 -1.02 -5.45 12.66
CA GLU A 64 -1.21 -6.80 12.13
C GLU A 64 -2.65 -7.29 12.37
N ALA A 65 -3.19 -7.04 13.58
CA ALA A 65 -4.59 -7.32 13.88
C ALA A 65 -5.55 -6.54 12.97
N PHE A 66 -5.28 -5.25 12.75
CA PHE A 66 -6.03 -4.40 11.82
C PHE A 66 -6.00 -4.96 10.40
N ARG A 67 -4.83 -5.39 9.90
CA ARG A 67 -4.68 -5.97 8.57
C ARG A 67 -5.44 -7.29 8.39
N HIS A 68 -5.51 -8.10 9.45
CA HIS A 68 -6.24 -9.37 9.43
C HIS A 68 -7.76 -9.22 9.48
N VAL A 69 -8.25 -8.24 10.25
CA VAL A 69 -9.68 -7.96 10.42
C VAL A 69 -10.21 -7.14 9.24
N GLU A 70 -9.52 -6.05 8.88
CA GLU A 70 -9.98 -5.08 7.89
C GLU A 70 -9.36 -5.33 6.50
N ARG A 71 -9.33 -6.60 6.07
CA ARG A 71 -8.72 -7.03 4.79
C ARG A 71 -9.27 -6.28 3.58
N HIS A 72 -10.49 -5.77 3.66
CA HIS A 72 -11.16 -5.10 2.56
C HIS A 72 -10.42 -3.81 2.12
N TYR A 73 -9.69 -3.13 3.02
CA TYR A 73 -8.83 -1.99 2.66
C TYR A 73 -7.59 -2.39 1.86
N PHE A 74 -7.09 -3.60 2.09
CA PHE A 74 -5.87 -4.13 1.49
C PHE A 74 -6.14 -5.01 0.25
N ALA A 75 -7.39 -5.45 0.07
CA ALA A 75 -7.81 -6.17 -1.12
C ALA A 75 -7.56 -5.33 -2.38
N HIS A 76 -6.97 -5.95 -3.39
CA HIS A 76 -6.74 -5.27 -4.66
C HIS A 76 -8.07 -5.10 -5.39
N GLY A 77 -8.36 -3.89 -5.82
CA GLY A 77 -9.61 -3.58 -6.50
C GLY A 77 -9.76 -4.37 -7.81
N PRO A 78 -11.00 -4.51 -8.34
CA PRO A 78 -11.28 -5.31 -9.54
C PRO A 78 -10.46 -4.88 -10.76
N ARG A 79 -10.03 -3.61 -10.81
CA ARG A 79 -9.14 -3.06 -11.84
C ARG A 79 -7.76 -3.72 -11.89
N PHE A 80 -7.20 -4.11 -10.74
CA PHE A 80 -5.92 -4.81 -10.69
C PHE A 80 -6.03 -6.20 -11.32
N TYR A 81 -7.11 -6.91 -11.04
CA TYR A 81 -7.38 -8.22 -11.63
C TYR A 81 -7.56 -8.14 -13.15
N LEU A 82 -8.26 -7.10 -13.66
CA LEU A 82 -8.38 -6.88 -15.10
C LEU A 82 -7.03 -6.63 -15.77
N ALA A 83 -6.17 -5.80 -15.16
CA ALA A 83 -4.84 -5.52 -15.71
C ALA A 83 -3.98 -6.79 -15.77
N TRP A 84 -4.05 -7.62 -14.73
CA TRP A 84 -3.38 -8.92 -14.69
C TRP A 84 -3.91 -9.87 -15.77
N LEU A 85 -5.24 -9.91 -15.96
CA LEU A 85 -5.86 -10.72 -17.00
C LEU A 85 -5.42 -10.28 -18.40
N ALA A 86 -5.38 -8.96 -18.65
CA ALA A 86 -4.92 -8.41 -19.92
C ALA A 86 -3.44 -8.71 -20.19
N ALA A 87 -2.59 -8.63 -19.16
CA ALA A 87 -1.18 -9.01 -19.26
C ALA A 87 -1.02 -10.51 -19.60
N LEU A 88 -1.82 -11.37 -18.98
CA LEU A 88 -1.83 -12.81 -19.28
C LEU A 88 -2.25 -13.09 -20.73
N VAL A 89 -3.31 -12.43 -21.21
CA VAL A 89 -3.78 -12.55 -22.60
C VAL A 89 -2.71 -12.07 -23.58
N ALA A 90 -2.06 -10.94 -23.30
CA ALA A 90 -0.97 -10.43 -24.12
C ALA A 90 0.23 -11.38 -24.15
N LEU A 91 0.58 -12.00 -23.02
CA LEU A 91 1.64 -13.00 -22.93
C LEU A 91 1.32 -14.22 -23.81
N VAL A 92 0.11 -14.76 -23.71
CA VAL A 92 -0.33 -15.93 -24.48
C VAL A 92 -0.37 -15.59 -25.98
N ALA A 93 -0.94 -14.43 -26.35
CA ALA A 93 -0.97 -13.97 -27.74
C ALA A 93 0.44 -13.76 -28.30
N GLY A 94 1.36 -13.21 -27.50
CA GLY A 94 2.77 -13.08 -27.86
C GLY A 94 3.45 -14.43 -28.09
N LEU A 95 3.21 -15.42 -27.22
CA LEU A 95 3.73 -16.78 -27.38
C LEU A 95 3.22 -17.48 -28.64
N VAL A 96 1.93 -17.31 -28.96
CA VAL A 96 1.34 -17.84 -30.20
C VAL A 96 1.98 -17.18 -31.42
N LEU A 97 2.11 -15.84 -31.41
CA LEU A 97 2.77 -15.10 -32.51
C LEU A 97 4.23 -15.50 -32.68
N ILE A 98 4.99 -15.70 -31.60
CA ILE A 98 6.39 -16.17 -31.65
C ILE A 98 6.46 -17.57 -32.28
N LYS A 99 5.51 -18.45 -31.94
CA LYS A 99 5.45 -19.80 -32.51
C LYS A 99 5.08 -19.78 -34.00
N ASP A 100 4.16 -18.91 -34.41
CA ASP A 100 3.80 -18.73 -35.83
C ASP A 100 4.91 -18.04 -36.65
N LEU A 101 5.76 -17.23 -36.02
CA LEU A 101 6.92 -16.59 -36.66
C LEU A 101 8.13 -17.52 -36.85
N GLY A 102 8.06 -18.78 -36.40
CA GLY A 102 9.05 -19.80 -36.75
C GLY A 102 10.46 -19.52 -36.23
N ILE A 103 10.59 -19.14 -34.96
CA ILE A 103 11.90 -19.20 -34.28
C ILE A 103 12.06 -20.63 -33.73
N GLU A 104 12.68 -21.49 -34.55
CA GLU A 104 13.42 -22.67 -34.07
C GLU A 104 14.77 -22.26 -33.47
#